data_AF-A0A2Z6UCE6-F1
#
_entry.id   AF-A0A2Z6UCE6-F1
#
_cell.length_a   1.000
_cell.length_b   1.000
_cell.length_c   1.000
_cell.angle_alpha   90.00
_cell.angle_beta   90.00
_cell.angle_gamma   90.00
#
_symmetry.space_group_name_H-M   'P 1'
#
loop_
_entity.id
_entity.type
_entity.pdbx_description
1 polymer ?
#
loop_
_entity_poly.entity_id
_entity_poly.type
_entity_poly.pdbx_seq_one_letter_code
_entity_poly.pdbx_strand_id
1 'polypeptide(L)'
;MYCYQLDCYERAIREPHQQYGKEIINCYVHLSLEEAKNAPSFENAKHVYLRMIKTFEEVLCDDLLSQEWRHHSYRIFKQVKPVLYEVLEKPNYLSMCQRFESLATYFIKDKTSQLNNSKG
;
A
#
# COMPACT_ATOMS: atom_id res chain seq x y z
N MET A 1 0.83 -2.62 -22.33
CA MET A 1 2.26 -2.70 -21.95
C MET A 1 2.49 -2.46 -20.46
N TYR A 2 1.63 -1.67 -19.78
CA TYR A 2 1.75 -1.37 -18.35
C TYR A 2 1.44 -2.55 -17.40
N CYS A 3 0.51 -3.45 -17.71
CA CYS A 3 0.19 -4.58 -16.82
C CYS A 3 1.40 -5.42 -16.40
N TYR A 4 2.29 -5.75 -17.35
CA TYR A 4 3.52 -6.51 -17.09
C TYR A 4 4.52 -5.71 -16.25
N GLN A 5 4.57 -4.39 -16.43
CA GLN A 5 5.42 -3.53 -15.60
C GLN A 5 4.90 -3.49 -14.17
N LEU A 6 3.58 -3.31 -13.97
CA LEU A 6 2.99 -3.38 -12.63
C LEU A 6 3.26 -4.73 -11.96
N ASP A 7 3.12 -5.86 -12.67
CA ASP A 7 3.44 -7.19 -12.13
C ASP A 7 4.89 -7.28 -11.61
N CYS A 8 5.84 -6.73 -12.36
CA CYS A 8 7.26 -6.70 -11.96
C CYS A 8 7.47 -5.85 -10.71
N TYR A 9 6.88 -4.65 -10.65
CA TYR A 9 6.99 -3.78 -9.48
C TYR A 9 6.33 -4.39 -8.25
N GLU A 10 5.19 -5.06 -8.41
CA GLU A 10 4.51 -5.73 -7.31
C GLU A 10 5.34 -6.88 -6.73
N ARG A 11 6.04 -7.64 -7.58
CA ARG A 11 7.00 -8.65 -7.11
C ARG A 11 8.15 -7.99 -6.36
N ALA A 12 8.75 -6.94 -6.94
CA ALA A 12 9.86 -6.23 -6.31
C ALA A 12 9.47 -5.60 -4.95
N ILE A 13 8.24 -5.13 -4.81
CA ILE A 13 7.70 -4.56 -3.56
C ILE A 13 7.42 -5.64 -2.50
N ARG A 14 7.24 -6.90 -2.90
CA ARG A 14 7.06 -8.03 -1.99
C ARG A 14 8.37 -8.76 -1.67
N GLU A 15 9.46 -8.43 -2.37
CA GLU A 15 10.74 -9.08 -2.14
C GLU A 15 11.48 -8.45 -0.94
N PRO A 16 11.94 -9.24 0.04
CA PRO A 16 12.66 -8.74 1.21
C PRO A 16 14.09 -8.28 0.89
N HIS A 17 14.55 -8.40 -0.36
CA HIS A 17 15.90 -8.02 -0.77
C HIS A 17 16.03 -6.50 -0.93
N GLN A 18 16.52 -5.86 0.14
CA GLN A 18 16.66 -4.41 0.34
C GLN A 18 17.66 -3.69 -0.60
N GLN A 19 18.05 -4.27 -1.74
CA GLN A 19 18.97 -3.58 -2.66
C GLN A 19 18.36 -2.32 -3.26
N TYR A 20 17.05 -2.18 -3.19
CA TYR A 20 16.32 -1.03 -3.67
C TYR A 20 15.60 -0.35 -2.49
N GLY A 21 15.66 0.98 -2.45
CA GLY A 21 14.97 1.76 -1.42
C GLY A 21 13.46 1.88 -1.68
N LYS A 22 12.79 2.70 -0.86
CA LYS A 22 11.34 2.98 -0.95
C LYS A 22 10.92 3.62 -2.28
N GLU A 23 11.87 4.02 -3.12
CA GLU A 23 11.66 4.55 -4.46
C GLU A 23 10.88 3.57 -5.34
N ILE A 24 11.07 2.25 -5.17
CA ILE A 24 10.28 1.25 -5.91
C ILE A 24 8.78 1.41 -5.63
N ILE A 25 8.40 1.62 -4.37
CA ILE A 25 7.01 1.84 -3.99
C ILE A 25 6.48 3.12 -4.67
N ASN A 26 7.28 4.19 -4.72
CA ASN A 26 6.90 5.43 -5.40
C ASN A 26 6.71 5.23 -6.92
N CYS A 27 7.62 4.50 -7.56
CA CYS A 27 7.52 4.17 -8.99
C CYS A 27 6.27 3.35 -9.28
N TYR A 28 5.98 2.34 -8.47
CA TYR A 28 4.76 1.54 -8.59
C TYR A 28 3.49 2.37 -8.44
N VAL A 29 3.44 3.27 -7.46
CA VAL A 29 2.33 4.21 -7.28
C VAL A 29 2.17 5.06 -8.52
N HIS A 30 3.25 5.67 -9.00
CA HIS A 30 3.21 6.55 -10.16
C HIS A 30 2.67 5.83 -11.39
N LEU A 31 3.18 4.64 -11.68
CA LEU A 31 2.71 3.81 -12.80
C LEU A 31 1.26 3.38 -12.62
N SER A 32 0.85 3.03 -11.41
CA SER A 32 -0.55 2.67 -11.12
C SER A 32 -1.50 3.85 -11.35
N LEU A 33 -1.10 5.06 -10.95
CA LEU A 33 -1.87 6.27 -11.20
C LEU A 33 -1.93 6.61 -12.69
N GLU A 34 -0.82 6.44 -13.41
CA GLU A 34 -0.77 6.66 -14.86
C GLU A 34 -1.65 5.65 -15.60
N GLU A 35 -1.59 4.37 -15.24
CA GLU A 35 -2.43 3.32 -15.82
C GLU A 35 -3.92 3.57 -15.52
N ALA A 36 -4.27 3.93 -14.28
CA ALA A 36 -5.65 4.26 -13.91
C ALA A 36 -6.17 5.47 -14.70
N LYS A 37 -5.34 6.50 -14.91
CA LYS A 37 -5.69 7.69 -15.71
C LYS A 37 -5.93 7.36 -17.18
N ASN A 38 -5.16 6.42 -17.74
CA ASN A 38 -5.26 6.00 -19.13
C ASN A 38 -6.21 4.82 -19.34
N ALA A 39 -6.92 4.38 -18.30
CA ALA A 39 -7.83 3.25 -18.38
C ALA A 39 -9.03 3.59 -19.29
N PRO A 40 -9.48 2.65 -20.14
CA PRO A 40 -10.54 2.91 -21.11
C PRO A 40 -11.93 3.02 -20.47
N SER A 41 -12.06 2.70 -19.18
CA SER A 41 -13.32 2.78 -18.43
C SER A 41 -13.06 3.04 -16.95
N PHE A 42 -14.08 3.55 -16.26
CA PHE A 42 -14.05 3.74 -14.81
C PHE A 42 -13.79 2.43 -14.06
N GLU A 43 -14.43 1.31 -14.46
CA GLU A 43 -14.20 0.01 -13.82
C GLU A 43 -12.76 -0.48 -13.98
N ASN A 44 -12.12 -0.20 -15.11
CA ASN A 44 -10.70 -0.52 -15.29
C ASN A 44 -9.81 0.36 -14.40
N ALA A 45 -10.09 1.65 -14.30
CA ALA A 45 -9.36 2.54 -13.39
C ALA A 45 -9.51 2.07 -11.93
N LYS A 46 -10.74 1.73 -11.52
CA LYS A 46 -11.05 1.15 -10.20
C LYS A 46 -10.28 -0.13 -9.94
N HIS A 47 -10.20 -1.02 -10.92
CA HIS A 47 -9.42 -2.25 -10.79
C HIS A 47 -7.93 -1.96 -10.53
N VAL A 48 -7.34 -0.97 -11.20
CA VAL A 48 -5.94 -0.56 -10.96
C VAL A 48 -5.75 -0.02 -9.55
N TYR A 49 -6.66 0.83 -9.05
CA TYR A 49 -6.60 1.31 -7.66
C TYR A 49 -6.70 0.16 -6.66
N LEU A 50 -7.67 -0.75 -6.83
CA LEU A 50 -7.86 -1.90 -5.94
C LEU A 50 -6.66 -2.83 -5.95
N ARG A 51 -6.05 -3.05 -7.13
CA ARG A 51 -4.81 -3.80 -7.29
C ARG A 51 -3.67 -3.19 -6.51
N MET A 52 -3.46 -1.88 -6.64
CA MET A 52 -2.46 -1.13 -5.87
C MET A 52 -2.67 -1.24 -4.36
N ILE A 53 -3.92 -1.08 -3.91
CA ILE A 53 -4.25 -1.21 -2.48
C ILE A 53 -3.98 -2.62 -1.97
N LYS A 54 -4.35 -3.67 -2.73
CA LYS A 54 -4.07 -5.04 -2.34
C LYS A 54 -2.58 -5.29 -2.13
N THR A 55 -1.73 -4.77 -3.02
CA THR A 55 -0.27 -4.86 -2.86
C THR A 55 0.19 -4.19 -1.57
N PHE A 56 -0.33 -3.00 -1.21
CA PHE A 56 0.05 -2.36 0.05
C PHE A 56 -0.45 -3.09 1.29
N GLU A 57 -1.60 -3.74 1.21
CA GLU A 57 -2.11 -4.59 2.28
C GLU A 57 -1.17 -5.76 2.55
N GLU A 58 -0.73 -6.44 1.49
CA GLU A 58 0.23 -7.54 1.55
C GLU A 58 1.57 -7.08 2.13
N VAL A 59 2.08 -5.92 1.70
CA VAL A 59 3.30 -5.32 2.25
C VAL A 59 3.16 -5.04 3.74
N LEU A 60 1.99 -4.56 4.20
CA LEU A 60 1.77 -4.22 5.60
C LEU A 60 1.83 -5.44 6.51
N CYS A 61 1.24 -6.55 6.09
CA CYS A 61 1.20 -7.78 6.88
C CYS A 61 2.46 -8.64 6.76
N ASP A 62 3.36 -8.34 5.84
CA ASP A 62 4.62 -9.07 5.67
C ASP A 62 5.65 -8.63 6.72
N ASP A 63 5.97 -9.55 7.64
CA ASP A 63 6.93 -9.34 8.72
C ASP A 63 8.39 -9.50 8.28
N LEU A 64 8.64 -10.11 7.12
CA LEU A 64 9.95 -10.18 6.47
C LEU A 64 10.34 -8.83 5.84
N LEU A 65 9.37 -7.99 5.50
CA LEU A 65 9.61 -6.64 5.02
C LEU A 65 9.99 -5.67 6.14
N SER A 66 10.85 -4.70 5.80
CA SER A 66 11.31 -3.69 6.74
C SER A 66 10.16 -2.84 7.29
N GLN A 67 10.34 -2.30 8.51
CA GLN A 67 9.39 -1.34 9.08
C GLN A 67 9.26 -0.08 8.21
N GLU A 68 10.35 0.39 7.58
CA GLU A 68 10.30 1.55 6.68
C GLU A 68 9.37 1.30 5.49
N TRP A 69 9.40 0.11 4.90
CA TRP A 69 8.53 -0.24 3.77
C TRP A 69 7.06 -0.27 4.16
N ARG A 70 6.75 -0.87 5.32
CA ARG A 70 5.41 -0.89 5.90
C ARG A 70 4.90 0.51 6.24
N HIS A 71 5.73 1.33 6.88
CA HIS A 71 5.39 2.73 7.14
C HIS A 71 5.12 3.51 5.84
N HIS A 72 5.96 3.31 4.82
CA HIS A 72 5.85 4.02 3.57
C HIS A 72 4.60 3.59 2.78
N SER A 73 4.31 2.29 2.68
CA SER A 73 3.09 1.79 2.02
C SER A 73 1.83 2.30 2.72
N TYR A 74 1.80 2.33 4.06
CA TYR A 74 0.67 2.89 4.80
C TYR A 74 0.52 4.40 4.60
N ARG A 75 1.63 5.14 4.54
CA ARG A 75 1.62 6.58 4.23
C ARG A 75 1.03 6.83 2.84
N ILE A 76 1.44 6.06 1.84
CA ILE A 76 0.87 6.16 0.50
C ILE A 76 -0.62 5.83 0.53
N PHE A 77 -1.04 4.75 1.20
CA PHE A 77 -2.46 4.43 1.35
C PHE A 77 -3.26 5.63 1.89
N LYS A 78 -2.78 6.31 2.95
CA LYS A 78 -3.42 7.51 3.48
C LYS A 78 -3.58 8.63 2.45
N GLN A 79 -2.62 8.80 1.56
CA GLN A 79 -2.66 9.80 0.49
C GLN A 79 -3.67 9.45 -0.61
N VAL A 80 -3.91 8.16 -0.85
CA VAL A 80 -4.84 7.67 -1.89
C VAL A 80 -6.29 7.57 -1.36
N LYS A 81 -6.52 7.63 -0.04
CA LYS A 81 -7.88 7.60 0.58
C LYS A 81 -8.91 8.51 -0.11
N PRO A 82 -8.62 9.78 -0.44
CA PRO A 82 -9.60 10.64 -1.12
C PRO A 82 -10.04 10.09 -2.48
N VAL A 83 -9.12 9.51 -3.24
CA VAL A 83 -9.43 8.89 -4.54
C VAL A 83 -10.27 7.63 -4.34
N LEU A 84 -9.95 6.81 -3.35
CA LEU A 84 -10.73 5.62 -3.03
C LEU A 84 -12.16 5.94 -2.59
N TYR A 85 -12.37 7.09 -1.94
CA TYR A 85 -13.70 7.55 -1.56
C TYR A 85 -14.57 7.84 -2.78
N GLU A 86 -14.00 8.40 -3.84
CA GLU A 86 -14.70 8.67 -5.10
C GLU A 86 -14.93 7.40 -5.94
N VAL A 87 -14.02 6.43 -5.83
CA VAL A 87 -14.00 5.24 -6.68
C VAL A 87 -14.82 4.06 -6.10
N LEU A 88 -14.95 4.02 -4.77
CA LEU A 88 -15.60 2.92 -4.07
C LEU A 88 -16.93 3.35 -3.47
N GLU A 89 -17.87 2.40 -3.42
CA GLU A 89 -19.08 2.58 -2.62
C GLU A 89 -18.73 2.75 -1.14
N LYS A 90 -19.49 3.59 -0.45
CA LYS A 90 -19.26 3.95 0.95
C LYS A 90 -19.00 2.75 1.88
N PRO A 91 -19.76 1.63 1.82
CA PRO A 91 -19.47 0.47 2.68
C PRO A 91 -18.09 -0.15 2.41
N ASN A 92 -17.71 -0.27 1.14
CA ASN A 92 -16.44 -0.85 0.73
C ASN A 92 -15.26 0.05 1.12
N TYR A 93 -15.41 1.37 0.93
CA TYR A 93 -14.41 2.35 1.37
C TYR A 93 -14.17 2.29 2.89
N LEU A 94 -15.24 2.28 3.69
CA LEU A 94 -15.14 2.24 5.15
C LEU A 94 -14.47 0.95 5.64
N SER A 95 -14.90 -0.19 5.10
CA SER A 95 -14.31 -1.50 5.42
C SER A 95 -12.81 -1.54 5.11
N MET A 96 -12.42 -1.03 3.94
CA MET A 96 -11.02 -0.95 3.53
C MET A 96 -10.19 -0.06 4.47
N CYS A 97 -10.72 1.10 4.86
CA CYS A 97 -10.04 2.00 5.80
C CYS A 97 -9.83 1.33 7.17
N GLN A 98 -10.86 0.70 7.71
CA GLN A 98 -10.79 0.01 9.00
C GLN A 98 -9.76 -1.13 8.98
N ARG A 99 -9.72 -1.88 7.88
CA ARG A 99 -8.74 -2.95 7.69
C ARG A 99 -7.31 -2.42 7.69
N PHE A 100 -7.02 -1.38 6.92
CA PHE A 100 -5.69 -0.77 6.88
C PHE A 100 -5.27 -0.14 8.21
N GLU A 101 -6.20 0.50 8.92
CA GLU A 101 -5.95 1.07 10.25
C GLU A 101 -5.65 -0.03 11.29
N SER A 102 -6.36 -1.16 11.22
CA SER A 102 -6.08 -2.34 12.04
C SER A 102 -4.70 -2.91 11.73
N LEU A 103 -4.40 -3.16 10.46
CA LEU A 103 -3.08 -3.68 10.04
C LEU A 103 -1.95 -2.76 10.47
N ALA A 104 -2.09 -1.46 10.28
CA ALA A 104 -1.09 -0.50 10.73
C ALA A 104 -0.87 -0.58 12.25
N THR A 105 -1.94 -0.66 13.05
CA THR A 105 -1.82 -0.79 14.51
C THR A 105 -1.02 -2.02 14.95
N TYR A 106 -1.17 -3.15 14.24
CA TYR A 106 -0.46 -4.39 14.57
C TYR A 106 0.96 -4.46 14.02
N PHE A 107 1.15 -4.08 12.76
CA PHE A 107 2.40 -4.32 12.03
C PHE A 107 3.35 -3.13 11.98
N ILE A 108 2.82 -1.91 12.16
CA ILE A 108 3.61 -0.68 12.25
C ILE A 108 3.74 -0.35 13.74
N LYS A 109 4.74 -0.97 14.39
CA LYS A 109 5.04 -0.68 15.80
C LYS A 109 5.78 0.63 15.90
N ASP A 110 5.16 1.64 16.51
CA ASP A 110 5.91 2.80 16.98
C ASP A 110 6.93 2.34 18.03
N LYS A 111 8.22 2.59 17.77
CA LYS A 111 9.33 2.27 18.70
C LYS A 111 9.14 2.88 20.10
N THR A 112 8.22 3.81 20.26
CA THR A 112 7.91 4.50 21.52
C THR A 112 7.26 3.59 22.57
N SER A 113 6.58 2.51 22.20
CA SER A 113 5.87 1.66 23.17
C SER A 113 6.72 0.57 23.82
N GLN A 114 7.97 0.36 23.39
CA GLN A 114 8.86 -0.66 23.96
C GLN A 114 9.86 -0.12 25.01
N LEU A 115 10.12 1.20 25.02
CA LEU A 115 11.04 1.80 26.00
C LEU A 115 10.41 1.98 27.39
N ASN A 116 9.08 1.94 27.51
CA ASN A 116 8.39 2.08 28.80
C ASN A 116 8.15 0.74 29.51
N ASN A 117 8.31 -0.39 28.84
CA ASN A 117 8.07 -1.74 29.41
C ASN A 117 9.35 -2.49 29.79
N SER A 118 10.54 -1.86 29.70
CA SER A 118 11.81 -2.43 30.16
C SER A 118 12.32 -1.85 31.49
N LYS A 119 11.47 -1.10 32.20
CA LYS A 119 11.73 -0.56 33.55
C LYS A 119 10.63 -0.89 34.56
N GLY A 120 10.01 -2.07 34.44
CA GLY A 120 9.06 -2.62 35.41
C GLY A 120 9.63 -3.83 36.10
#